data_AF-A0A7S3JAG2-F1
#
_entry.id   AF-A0A7S3JAG2-F1
#
_cell.length_a   1.000
_cell.length_b   1.000
_cell.length_c   1.000
_cell.angle_alpha   90.00
_cell.angle_beta   90.00
_cell.angle_gamma   90.00
#
_symmetry.space_group_name_H-M   'P 1'
#
loop_
_entity.id
_entity.type
_entity.pdbx_description
1 polymer ?
#
loop_
_entity_poly.entity_id
_entity_poly.type
_entity_poly.pdbx_seq_one_letter_code
_entity_poly.pdbx_strand_id
1 'polypeptide(L)'
;MIVDSIDPNGYISHRLYRRHCVFEDATYIKDLSLLGRDLAKTLIIDNLYESFLSQPDNGILAKSWYDDMADTELFVLLPFLSGLVEDRVPDIRVVLRQIMNSTQIEAGAEVEVEAEPEEEEDEADSDGEGEIGFETDEF
;
A
#
# COMPACT_ATOMS: atom_id res chain seq x y z
N MET A 1 -20.13 -10.44 -18.65
CA MET A 1 -18.87 -10.20 -17.92
C MET A 1 -19.22 -9.49 -16.61
N ILE A 2 -18.43 -9.58 -15.54
CA ILE A 2 -18.77 -8.96 -14.23
C ILE A 2 -19.14 -7.47 -14.36
N VAL A 3 -18.46 -6.73 -15.23
CA VAL A 3 -18.75 -5.32 -15.50
C VAL A 3 -20.18 -5.08 -15.99
N ASP A 4 -20.79 -6.01 -16.73
CA ASP A 4 -22.18 -5.87 -17.20
C ASP A 4 -23.19 -5.95 -16.05
N SER A 5 -22.83 -6.65 -14.97
CA SER A 5 -23.65 -6.71 -13.75
C SER A 5 -23.47 -5.46 -12.88
N ILE A 6 -22.29 -4.83 -12.92
CA ILE A 6 -21.97 -3.62 -12.16
C ILE A 6 -22.53 -2.36 -12.83
N ASP A 7 -22.49 -2.29 -14.16
CA ASP A 7 -22.91 -1.11 -14.93
C ASP A 7 -24.10 -1.41 -15.87
N PRO A 8 -25.31 -1.67 -15.31
CA PRO A 8 -26.49 -1.95 -16.12
C PRO A 8 -27.00 -0.73 -16.89
N ASN A 9 -26.63 0.48 -16.46
CA ASN A 9 -27.10 1.75 -17.02
C ASN A 9 -26.12 2.35 -18.05
N GLY A 10 -24.93 1.76 -18.24
CA GLY A 10 -23.97 2.17 -19.26
C GLY A 10 -23.22 3.47 -18.94
N TYR A 11 -22.87 3.70 -17.67
CA TYR A 11 -22.04 4.84 -17.26
C TYR A 11 -20.58 4.71 -17.73
N ILE A 12 -20.08 3.50 -17.95
CA ILE A 12 -18.69 3.25 -18.39
C ILE A 12 -18.58 3.45 -19.91
N SER A 13 -17.86 4.49 -20.33
CA SER A 13 -17.70 4.81 -21.77
C SER A 13 -16.76 3.86 -22.52
N HIS A 14 -15.70 3.37 -21.86
CA HIS A 14 -14.69 2.50 -22.48
C HIS A 14 -14.24 1.41 -21.51
N ARG A 15 -13.94 0.23 -22.04
CA ARG A 15 -13.48 -0.92 -21.26
C ARG A 15 -12.09 -1.32 -21.73
N LEU A 16 -11.12 -1.15 -20.84
CA LEU A 16 -9.74 -1.59 -21.04
C LEU A 16 -9.48 -2.85 -20.22
N TYR A 17 -8.50 -3.62 -20.65
CA TYR A 17 -8.17 -4.95 -20.13
C TYR A 17 -6.67 -5.14 -20.11
N ARG A 18 -6.19 -6.19 -19.44
CA ARG A 18 -4.76 -6.55 -19.30
C ARG A 18 -3.92 -6.42 -20.58
N ARG A 19 -4.48 -6.76 -21.76
CA ARG A 19 -3.80 -6.61 -23.06
C ARG A 19 -3.43 -5.18 -23.46
N HIS A 20 -4.01 -4.18 -22.78
CA HIS A 20 -3.75 -2.75 -23.01
C HIS A 20 -2.75 -2.18 -22.00
N CYS A 21 -2.34 -2.97 -21.00
CA CYS A 21 -1.30 -2.57 -20.06
C CYS A 21 0.09 -2.74 -20.71
N VAL A 22 1.03 -1.91 -20.28
CA VAL A 22 2.46 -2.14 -20.48
C VAL A 22 2.90 -3.18 -19.45
N PHE A 23 3.65 -4.19 -19.86
CA PHE A 23 4.18 -5.21 -18.95
C PHE A 23 5.67 -4.99 -18.74
N GLU A 24 6.05 -4.59 -17.53
CA GLU A 24 7.42 -4.23 -17.14
C GLU A 24 7.66 -4.70 -15.70
N ASP A 25 8.86 -5.22 -15.42
CA ASP A 25 9.25 -5.71 -14.09
C ASP A 25 8.20 -6.58 -13.39
N ALA A 26 7.69 -7.57 -14.12
CA ALA A 26 6.64 -8.50 -13.68
C ALA A 26 5.29 -7.85 -13.28
N THR A 27 5.10 -6.58 -13.62
CA THR A 27 3.93 -5.77 -13.27
C THR A 27 3.17 -5.33 -14.52
N TYR A 28 1.84 -5.26 -14.41
CA TYR A 28 1.00 -4.64 -15.43
C TYR A 28 0.78 -3.16 -15.11
N ILE A 29 1.45 -2.30 -15.85
CA ILE A 29 1.38 -0.85 -15.71
C ILE A 29 0.28 -0.30 -16.64
N LYS A 30 -0.56 0.55 -16.09
CA LYS A 30 -1.67 1.24 -16.74
C LYS A 30 -1.19 2.64 -17.14
N ASP A 31 -0.40 2.69 -18.20
CA ASP A 31 0.13 3.94 -18.73
C ASP A 31 -1.00 4.81 -19.31
N LEU A 32 -1.35 5.87 -18.57
CA LEU A 32 -2.41 6.81 -18.92
C LEU A 32 -2.06 7.67 -20.14
N SER A 33 -0.77 7.81 -20.49
CA SER A 33 -0.36 8.55 -21.68
C SER A 33 -0.85 7.91 -22.98
N LEU A 34 -1.10 6.58 -22.94
CA LEU A 34 -1.61 5.81 -24.07
C LEU A 34 -3.12 5.98 -24.31
N LEU A 35 -3.83 6.66 -23.40
CA LEU A 35 -5.28 6.88 -23.53
C LEU A 35 -5.65 7.96 -24.55
N GLY A 36 -4.68 8.78 -25.00
CA GLY A 36 -4.94 9.93 -25.86
C GLY A 36 -5.77 11.02 -25.18
N ARG A 37 -5.68 11.12 -23.84
CA ARG A 37 -6.38 12.13 -23.02
C ARG A 37 -5.38 13.08 -22.38
N ASP A 38 -5.84 14.30 -22.09
CA ASP A 38 -5.04 15.26 -21.35
C ASP A 38 -4.82 14.75 -19.91
N LEU A 39 -3.55 14.56 -19.53
CA LEU A 39 -3.18 14.11 -18.19
C LEU A 39 -3.51 15.16 -17.11
N ALA A 40 -3.66 16.44 -17.46
CA ALA A 40 -4.15 17.45 -16.51
C ALA A 40 -5.63 17.24 -16.11
N LYS A 41 -6.35 16.37 -16.85
CA LYS A 41 -7.79 16.07 -16.69
C LYS A 41 -8.09 14.59 -16.51
N THR A 42 -7.07 13.76 -16.32
CA THR A 42 -7.21 12.29 -16.26
C THR A 42 -6.63 11.77 -14.95
N LEU A 43 -7.40 11.04 -14.16
CA LEU A 43 -6.92 10.33 -12.96
C LEU A 43 -7.16 8.83 -13.07
N ILE A 44 -6.46 8.08 -12.23
CA ILE A 44 -6.69 6.67 -11.99
C ILE A 44 -6.92 6.43 -10.49
N ILE A 45 -7.87 5.56 -10.18
CA ILE A 45 -8.08 5.03 -8.83
C ILE A 45 -7.74 3.56 -8.91
N ASP A 46 -6.77 3.14 -8.11
CA ASP A 46 -6.31 1.76 -8.08
C ASP A 46 -5.92 1.36 -6.66
N ASN A 47 -5.98 0.07 -6.37
CA ASN A 47 -5.55 -0.46 -5.09
C ASN A 47 -4.08 -0.92 -5.08
N LEU A 48 -3.38 -0.81 -6.22
CA LEU A 48 -1.96 -1.11 -6.36
C LEU A 48 -1.20 0.08 -6.94
N TYR A 49 -0.25 0.62 -6.16
CA TYR A 49 0.58 1.76 -6.56
C TYR A 49 1.41 1.45 -7.82
N GLU A 50 1.92 0.21 -7.90
CA GLU A 50 2.76 -0.27 -8.99
C GLU A 50 2.02 -0.21 -10.34
N SER A 51 0.69 -0.28 -10.33
CA SER A 51 -0.13 -0.27 -11.54
C SER A 51 -0.16 1.09 -12.24
N PHE A 52 0.19 2.19 -11.58
CA PHE A 52 0.18 3.54 -12.15
C PHE A 52 1.50 4.29 -12.00
N LEU A 53 2.62 3.56 -11.87
CA LEU A 53 3.97 4.11 -11.75
C LEU A 53 4.38 5.06 -12.89
N SER A 54 3.79 4.92 -14.08
CA SER A 54 4.06 5.85 -15.19
C SER A 54 3.51 7.26 -14.94
N GLN A 55 2.48 7.41 -14.09
CA GLN A 55 1.87 8.70 -13.75
C GLN A 55 1.43 8.73 -12.27
N PRO A 56 2.37 8.74 -11.31
CA PRO A 56 2.07 8.69 -9.87
C PRO A 56 1.23 9.89 -9.41
N ASP A 57 1.42 11.05 -10.02
CA ASP A 57 0.67 12.28 -9.72
C ASP A 57 -0.78 12.27 -10.20
N ASN A 58 -1.17 11.27 -10.99
CA ASN A 58 -2.51 11.07 -11.50
C ASN A 58 -3.27 9.99 -10.73
N GLY A 59 -2.63 9.34 -9.76
CA GLY A 59 -3.17 8.20 -9.03
C GLY A 59 -3.78 8.57 -7.68
N ILE A 60 -4.87 7.90 -7.34
CA ILE A 60 -5.40 7.79 -5.98
C ILE A 60 -5.25 6.32 -5.60
N LEU A 61 -4.43 6.04 -4.58
CA LEU A 61 -4.30 4.69 -4.03
C LEU A 61 -5.49 4.41 -3.11
N ALA A 62 -6.42 3.60 -3.58
CA ALA A 62 -7.59 3.18 -2.81
C ALA A 62 -7.26 1.99 -1.91
N LYS A 63 -7.94 1.90 -0.77
CA LYS A 63 -7.87 0.70 0.07
C LYS A 63 -8.35 -0.53 -0.69
N SER A 64 -7.64 -1.65 -0.52
CA SER A 64 -8.11 -2.94 -1.04
C SER A 64 -9.34 -3.41 -0.26
N TRP A 65 -10.38 -3.81 -0.99
CA TRP A 65 -11.61 -4.33 -0.42
C TRP A 65 -11.52 -5.85 -0.19
N TYR A 66 -11.87 -6.30 1.02
CA TYR A 66 -11.84 -7.71 1.43
C TYR A 66 -13.11 -8.08 2.21
N ASP A 67 -14.23 -8.30 1.51
CA ASP A 67 -15.52 -8.76 2.07
C ASP A 67 -16.10 -7.89 3.20
N ASP A 68 -15.62 -6.65 3.35
CA ASP A 68 -16.14 -5.70 4.34
C ASP A 68 -17.36 -4.97 3.79
N MET A 69 -18.53 -5.32 4.32
CA MET A 69 -19.80 -4.70 3.96
C MET A 69 -19.99 -3.30 4.58
N ALA A 70 -19.15 -2.91 5.53
CA ALA A 70 -19.10 -1.58 6.10
C ALA A 70 -18.08 -0.67 5.40
N ASP A 71 -17.38 -1.17 4.37
CA ASP A 71 -16.45 -0.37 3.58
C ASP A 71 -17.18 0.81 2.92
N THR A 72 -16.59 2.00 3.07
CA THR A 72 -17.14 3.25 2.54
C THR A 72 -16.13 4.03 1.69
N GLU A 73 -15.02 3.40 1.29
CA GLU A 73 -13.89 4.05 0.64
C GLU A 73 -14.32 4.87 -0.59
N LEU A 74 -15.10 4.26 -1.48
CA LEU A 74 -15.59 4.93 -2.68
C LEU A 74 -16.56 6.07 -2.37
N PHE A 75 -17.36 5.97 -1.31
CA PHE A 75 -18.27 7.04 -0.89
C PHE A 75 -17.51 8.25 -0.36
N VAL A 76 -16.40 8.02 0.34
CA VAL A 76 -15.51 9.08 0.84
C VAL A 76 -14.86 9.84 -0.33
N LEU A 77 -14.56 9.15 -1.44
CA LEU A 77 -13.99 9.79 -2.64
C LEU A 77 -14.98 10.65 -3.44
N LEU A 78 -16.29 10.38 -3.36
CA LEU A 78 -17.31 11.11 -4.15
C LEU A 78 -17.28 12.64 -4.01
N PRO A 79 -17.27 13.24 -2.80
CA PRO A 79 -17.22 14.69 -2.65
C PRO A 79 -15.94 15.28 -3.22
N PHE A 80 -14.81 14.59 -3.07
CA PHE A 80 -13.54 15.02 -3.64
C PHE A 80 -13.59 15.04 -5.18
N LEU A 81 -14.04 13.94 -5.80
CA LEU A 81 -14.15 13.86 -7.26
C LEU A 81 -15.13 14.89 -7.83
N SER A 82 -16.25 15.11 -7.14
CA SER A 82 -17.24 16.14 -7.51
C SER A 82 -16.63 17.53 -7.42
N GLY A 83 -15.89 17.83 -6.34
CA GLY A 83 -15.21 19.11 -6.14
C GLY A 83 -14.23 19.44 -7.26
N LEU A 84 -13.43 18.47 -7.74
CA LEU A 84 -12.51 18.68 -8.87
C LEU A 84 -13.23 19.20 -10.13
N VAL A 85 -14.46 18.72 -10.36
CA VAL A 85 -15.29 19.11 -11.50
C VAL A 85 -15.95 20.47 -11.28
N GLU A 86 -16.55 20.66 -10.09
CA GLU A 86 -17.26 21.90 -9.72
C GLU A 86 -16.31 23.11 -9.72
N ASP A 87 -15.10 22.95 -9.17
CA ASP A 87 -14.07 23.99 -9.11
C ASP A 87 -13.36 24.21 -10.46
N ARG A 88 -13.66 23.38 -11.47
CA ARG A 88 -13.04 23.41 -12.80
C ARG A 88 -11.51 23.39 -12.73
N VAL A 89 -10.97 22.56 -11.85
CA VAL A 89 -9.52 22.48 -11.56
C VAL A 89 -8.73 22.36 -12.86
N PRO A 90 -7.84 23.32 -13.20
CA PRO A 90 -7.11 23.33 -14.47
C PRO A 90 -6.22 22.10 -14.65
N ASP A 91 -5.52 21.70 -13.59
CA ASP A 91 -4.66 20.52 -13.54
C ASP A 91 -4.87 19.77 -12.23
N ILE A 92 -5.49 18.60 -12.30
CA ILE A 92 -5.83 17.80 -11.12
C ILE A 92 -4.59 17.31 -10.35
N ARG A 93 -3.43 17.18 -11.01
CA ARG A 93 -2.19 16.66 -10.41
C ARG A 93 -1.66 17.59 -9.33
N VAL A 94 -1.91 18.89 -9.46
CA VAL A 94 -1.55 19.88 -8.45
C VAL A 94 -2.29 19.62 -7.14
N VAL A 95 -3.59 19.32 -7.23
CA VAL A 95 -4.45 19.04 -6.07
C VAL A 95 -4.10 17.67 -5.47
N LEU A 96 -3.92 16.64 -6.31
CA LEU A 96 -3.57 15.29 -5.84
C LEU A 96 -2.23 15.27 -5.09
N ARG A 97 -1.21 15.98 -5.57
CA ARG A 97 0.07 16.13 -4.86
C ARG A 97 -0.08 16.77 -3.49
N GLN A 98 -0.93 17.80 -3.36
CA GLN A 98 -1.17 18.45 -2.08
C GLN A 98 -1.80 17.49 -1.07
N ILE A 99 -2.76 16.68 -1.51
CA ILE A 99 -3.40 15.68 -0.67
C ILE A 99 -2.39 14.62 -0.24
N MET A 100 -1.65 14.01 -1.18
CA MET A 100 -0.65 12.98 -0.87
C MET A 100 0.41 13.48 0.12
N ASN A 101 0.89 14.71 -0.05
CA ASN A 101 1.85 15.32 0.88
C ASN A 101 1.23 15.56 2.27
N SER A 102 -0.05 15.92 2.35
CA SER A 102 -0.75 16.12 3.62
C SER A 102 -0.99 14.81 4.38
N THR A 103 -1.32 13.72 3.67
CA THR A 103 -1.56 12.40 4.28
C THR A 103 -0.26 11.75 4.79
N GLN A 104 0.88 12.05 4.16
CA GLN A 104 2.21 11.60 4.63
C GLN A 104 2.66 12.29 5.93
N ILE A 105 2.19 13.51 6.23
CA ILE A 105 2.47 14.18 7.51
C ILE A 105 1.73 13.46 8.66
N GLU A 106 0.51 12.97 8.43
CA GLU A 106 -0.25 12.22 9.45
C GLU A 106 0.28 10.78 9.63
N ALA A 107 0.68 10.11 8.55
CA ALA A 107 1.28 8.77 8.63
C ALA A 107 2.71 8.75 9.22
N GLY A 108 3.40 9.90 9.24
CA GLY A 108 4.75 10.03 9.81
C GLY A 108 4.82 10.19 11.33
N ALA A 109 3.67 10.25 12.02
CA ALA A 109 3.59 10.43 13.48
C ALA A 109 3.55 9.11 14.28
N GLU A 110 3.42 7.96 13.62
CA GLU A 110 3.39 6.64 14.28
C GLU A 110 4.48 5.72 13.72
N VAL A 111 5.73 5.99 14.12
CA VAL A 111 6.77 4.95 14.20
C VAL A 111 7.53 5.20 15.50
N GLU A 112 6.92 4.85 16.63
CA GLU A 112 7.70 4.52 17.83
C GLU A 112 8.20 3.09 17.64
N VAL A 113 9.52 2.97 17.56
CA VAL A 113 10.22 1.67 17.52
C VAL A 113 10.05 1.04 18.90
N GLU A 114 9.22 0.01 19.00
CA GLU A 114 9.26 -0.90 20.14
C GLU A 114 10.59 -1.66 20.08
N ALA A 115 11.49 -1.35 21.03
CA ALA A 115 12.68 -2.14 21.27
C ALA A 115 12.29 -3.40 22.04
N GLU A 116 12.59 -4.58 21.48
CA GLU A 116 12.44 -5.84 22.21
C GLU A 116 13.48 -5.93 23.34
N PRO A 117 13.13 -6.44 24.53
CA PRO A 117 14.08 -6.61 25.63
C PRO A 117 15.01 -7.80 25.35
N GLU A 118 16.29 -7.64 25.67
CA GLU A 118 17.30 -8.70 25.67
C GLU A 118 16.95 -9.74 26.76
N GLU A 119 16.86 -11.02 26.38
CA GLU A 119 16.71 -12.13 27.32
C GLU A 119 18.05 -12.34 28.07
N GLU A 120 18.03 -12.19 29.40
CA GLU A 120 19.14 -12.62 30.27
C GLU A 120 19.15 -14.15 30.34
N GLU A 121 20.20 -14.79 29.82
CA GLU A 121 20.47 -16.20 30.09
C GLU A 121 21.09 -16.35 31.49
N ASP A 122 20.30 -16.89 32.42
CA ASP A 122 20.75 -17.34 33.74
C ASP A 122 21.74 -18.52 33.59
N GLU A 123 23.02 -18.31 33.90
CA GLU A 123 23.98 -19.42 34.09
C GLU A 123 23.67 -20.16 35.39
N ALA A 124 23.21 -21.41 35.26
CA ALA A 124 23.01 -22.33 36.36
C ALA A 124 24.34 -22.97 36.80
N ASP A 125 24.63 -22.85 38.10
CA ASP A 125 25.66 -23.57 38.84
C ASP A 125 25.69 -25.08 38.52
N SER A 126 26.88 -25.60 38.20
CA SER A 126 27.18 -27.02 38.33
C SER A 126 28.39 -27.22 39.24
N ASP A 127 28.12 -27.50 40.50
CA ASP A 127 29.05 -28.12 41.43
C ASP A 127 29.53 -29.46 40.88
N GLY A 128 30.86 -29.63 40.83
CA GLY A 128 31.53 -30.85 40.40
C GLY A 128 32.92 -30.93 41.00
N GLU A 129 33.01 -30.94 42.33
CA GLU A 129 34.25 -31.26 43.04
C GLU A 129 34.68 -32.69 42.71
N GLY A 130 35.75 -32.81 41.92
CA GLY A 130 36.48 -34.05 41.67
C GLY A 130 37.83 -33.99 42.34
N GLU A 131 37.91 -34.31 43.63
CA GLU A 131 39.16 -34.68 44.30
C GLU A 131 38.98 -36.02 45.03
N ILE A 132 39.47 -37.10 44.43
CA ILE A 132 39.86 -38.31 45.17
C ILE A 132 41.33 -38.60 44.89
N GLY A 133 42.19 -38.01 45.71
CA GLY A 133 43.57 -38.43 45.86
C GLY A 133 43.62 -39.75 46.63
N PHE A 134 44.09 -40.81 45.98
CA PHE A 134 44.56 -42.02 46.65
C PHE A 134 46.07 -42.09 46.47
N GLU A 135 46.80 -41.64 47.49
CA GLU A 135 48.15 -42.11 47.79
C GLU A 135 48.09 -43.12 48.95
N THR A 136 49.07 -44.01 48.91
CA THR A 136 49.21 -45.32 49.53
C THR A 136 49.40 -45.30 51.05
N ASP A 137 49.03 -46.38 51.74
CA ASP A 137 50.01 -47.12 52.56
C ASP A 137 49.52 -48.48 53.08
N GLU A 138 50.54 -49.27 53.38
CA GLU A 138 50.69 -50.68 53.74
C GLU A 138 49.78 -51.23 54.85
N PHE A 139 49.33 -52.49 54.70
CA PHE A 139 49.67 -53.69 55.51
C PHE A 139 48.71 -54.87 55.21
#